data_AF-A0A7C9HIN1-F1
#
_entry.id   AF-A0A7C9HIN1-F1
#
_cell.length_a   1.000
_cell.length_b   1.000
_cell.length_c   1.000
_cell.angle_alpha   90.00
_cell.angle_beta   90.00
_cell.angle_gamma   90.00
#
_symmetry.space_group_name_H-M   'P 1'
#
loop_
_entity.id
_entity.type
_entity.pdbx_description
1 polymer ?
#
loop_
_entity_poly.entity_id
_entity_poly.type
_entity_poly.pdbx_seq_one_letter_code
_entity_poly.pdbx_strand_id
1 'polypeptide(L)' 'MDDLTGTATERMTQLRRAGNGKDAAWLERQLVSALQGWQDTEDALTKLRETREDF' A
#
# COMPACT_ATOMS: atom_id res chain seq x y z
N MET A 1 6.70 -0.93 -17.34
CA MET A 1 6.28 0.28 -16.61
C MET A 1 6.45 -0.02 -15.14
N ASP A 2 7.11 0.88 -14.42
CA ASP A 2 7.53 0.62 -13.03
C ASP A 2 6.33 0.67 -12.07
N ASP A 3 6.44 -0.10 -10.99
CA ASP A 3 5.44 -0.10 -9.90
C ASP A 3 5.59 1.16 -9.03
N LEU A 4 4.50 1.52 -8.33
CA LEU A 4 4.47 2.69 -7.45
C LEU A 4 5.24 2.40 -6.17
N THR A 5 6.24 3.22 -5.88
CA THR A 5 7.13 3.05 -4.72
C THR A 5 7.13 4.26 -3.80
N GLY A 6 7.62 4.07 -2.57
CA GLY A 6 7.71 5.10 -1.54
C GLY A 6 6.47 5.19 -0.65
N THR A 7 6.33 6.33 0.03
CA THR A 7 5.23 6.65 0.93
C THR A 7 3.88 6.71 0.21
N ALA A 8 2.78 6.65 0.97
CA ALA A 8 1.42 6.79 0.42
C ALA A 8 1.25 8.08 -0.41
N THR A 9 1.84 9.19 0.04
CA THR A 9 1.80 10.48 -0.65
C THR A 9 2.57 10.45 -1.98
N GLU A 10 3.73 9.82 -2.02
CA GLU A 10 4.54 9.66 -3.22
C GLU A 10 3.84 8.75 -4.24
N ARG A 11 3.31 7.61 -3.78
CA ARG A 11 2.53 6.68 -4.62
C ARG A 11 1.29 7.36 -5.21
N MET A 12 0.58 8.18 -4.41
CA MET A 12 -0.58 8.94 -4.91
C MET A 12 -0.18 10.01 -5.92
N THR A 13 0.97 10.66 -5.75
CA THR A 13 1.52 11.62 -6.72
C THR A 13 1.88 10.92 -8.04
N GLN A 14 2.54 9.77 -7.95
CA GLN A 14 2.89 8.94 -9.12
C GLN A 14 1.63 8.43 -9.84
N LEU A 15 0.59 8.00 -9.09
CA LEU A 15 -0.69 7.58 -9.67
C LEU A 15 -1.39 8.72 -10.42
N ARG A 16 -1.40 9.94 -9.87
CA ARG A 16 -1.96 11.12 -10.56
C ARG A 16 -1.20 11.45 -11.84
N ARG A 17 0.12 11.26 -11.85
CA ARG A 17 0.98 11.45 -13.04
C ARG A 17 0.84 10.32 -14.06
N ALA A 18 0.37 9.15 -13.63
CA ALA A 18 0.24 7.95 -14.47
C ALA A 18 -0.74 8.17 -15.65
N GLY A 19 -1.70 9.07 -15.51
CA GLY A 19 -2.65 9.47 -16.56
C GLY A 19 -3.64 8.36 -16.97
N ASN A 20 -4.69 8.73 -17.70
CA ASN A 20 -5.68 7.80 -18.24
C ASN A 20 -5.12 7.08 -19.47
N GLY A 21 -4.32 6.04 -19.24
CA GLY A 21 -3.74 5.20 -20.30
C GLY A 21 -2.97 4.01 -19.75
N LYS A 22 -3.26 3.63 -18.50
CA LYS A 22 -2.61 2.51 -17.82
C LYS A 22 -3.43 1.26 -18.05
N ASP A 23 -2.71 0.17 -18.29
CA ASP A 23 -3.33 -1.16 -18.38
C ASP A 23 -3.96 -1.54 -17.03
N ALA A 24 -5.15 -2.14 -17.10
CA ALA A 24 -5.89 -2.62 -15.93
C ALA A 24 -5.02 -3.56 -15.07
N ALA A 25 -4.19 -4.40 -15.69
CA ALA A 25 -3.29 -5.31 -14.98
C ALA A 25 -2.22 -4.57 -14.16
N TRP A 26 -1.77 -3.40 -14.62
CA TRP A 26 -0.83 -2.59 -13.84
C TRP A 26 -1.53 -1.95 -12.63
N LEU A 27 -2.74 -1.41 -12.82
CA LEU A 27 -3.55 -0.84 -11.74
C LEU A 27 -3.89 -1.88 -10.67
N GLU A 28 -4.26 -3.08 -11.09
CA GLU A 28 -4.54 -4.21 -10.20
C GLU A 28 -3.33 -4.53 -9.30
N ARG A 29 -2.12 -4.62 -9.86
CA ARG A 29 -0.90 -4.81 -9.06
C ARG A 29 -0.67 -3.71 -8.03
N GLN A 30 -0.94 -2.45 -8.39
CA GLN A 30 -0.79 -1.33 -7.45
C GLN A 30 -1.80 -1.42 -6.29
N LEU A 31 -3.03 -1.81 -6.60
CA LEU A 31 -4.10 -2.04 -5.61
C LEU A 31 -3.76 -3.19 -4.67
N VAL A 32 -3.34 -4.33 -5.20
CA VAL A 32 -2.93 -5.49 -4.40
C VAL A 32 -1.78 -5.11 -3.46
N SER A 33 -0.76 -4.43 -3.98
CA SER A 33 0.37 -3.97 -3.16
C SER A 33 -0.07 -3.00 -2.06
N ALA A 34 -1.01 -2.09 -2.33
CA ALA A 34 -1.51 -1.15 -1.34
C ALA A 34 -2.32 -1.84 -0.24
N LEU A 35 -3.17 -2.81 -0.60
CA LEU A 35 -3.96 -3.59 0.34
C LEU A 35 -3.09 -4.47 1.24
N GLN A 36 -2.07 -5.12 0.67
CA GLN A 36 -1.12 -5.92 1.45
C GLN A 36 -0.36 -5.05 2.47
N GLY A 37 0.16 -3.90 2.05
CA GLY A 37 0.87 -3.00 2.97
C GLY A 37 -0.03 -2.45 4.09
N TRP A 38 -1.32 -2.26 3.81
CA TRP A 38 -2.29 -1.89 4.85
C TRP A 38 -2.52 -3.05 5.83
N GLN A 39 -2.74 -4.27 5.34
CA GLN A 39 -2.90 -5.45 6.20
C GLN A 39 -1.67 -5.67 7.10
N ASP A 40 -0.46 -5.58 6.54
CA ASP A 40 0.77 -5.75 7.31
C ASP A 40 0.88 -4.72 8.45
N THR A 41 0.37 -3.49 8.22
CA THR A 41 0.34 -2.43 9.23
C THR A 41 -0.68 -2.74 10.32
N GLU A 42 -1.88 -3.19 9.97
CA GLU A 42 -2.92 -3.60 10.93
C GLU A 42 -2.46 -4.79 11.78
N ASP A 43 -1.79 -5.77 11.17
CA ASP A 43 -1.22 -6.92 11.86
C ASP A 43 -0.13 -6.49 12.84
N ALA A 44 0.73 -5.55 12.46
CA ALA A 44 1.75 -5.00 13.34
C ALA A 44 1.15 -4.23 14.52
N LEU A 45 0.09 -3.45 14.28
CA LEU A 45 -0.63 -2.73 15.34
C LEU A 45 -1.33 -3.71 16.30
N THR A 46 -1.93 -4.78 15.77
CA THR A 46 -2.57 -5.83 16.57
C THR A 46 -1.56 -6.49 17.50
N LYS A 47 -0.42 -6.94 16.96
CA LYS A 47 0.68 -7.52 17.76
C LYS A 47 1.19 -6.58 18.84
N LEU A 48 1.30 -5.28 18.54
CA LEU A 48 1.74 -4.28 19.50
C LEU A 48 0.74 -4.11 20.66
N ARG A 49 -0.57 -4.20 20.37
CA ARG A 49 -1.63 -4.13 21.39
C ARG A 49 -1.62 -5.36 22.28
N GLU A 50 -1.56 -6.56 21.69
CA GLU A 50 -1.44 -7.82 22.45
C GLU A 50 -0.22 -7.79 23.39
N THR A 51 0.94 -7.39 22.87
CA THR A 51 2.16 -7.28 23.67
C THR A 51 2.01 -6.31 24.84
N ARG A 52 1.20 -5.24 24.71
CA ARG A 52 1.00 -4.25 25.78
C ARG A 52 -0.01 -4.72 26.84
N GLU A 53 -0.93 -5.61 26.47
CA GLU A 53 -1.94 -6.16 27.38
C GLU A 53 -1.38 -7.28 28.27
N ASP A 54 -0.26 -7.89 27.86
CA ASP A 54 0.45 -8.95 28.61
C ASP A 54 1.39 -8.43 29.74
N PHE A 55 1.57 -7.10 29.89
CA PHE A 55 2.37 -6.45 30.94
C PHE A 55 1.50 -5.67 31.94
#